data_AF-J9ADU0-F1
#
_entry.id   AF-J9ADU0-F1
#
_cell.length_a   1.000
_cell.length_b   1.000
_cell.length_c   1.000
_cell.angle_alpha   90.00
_cell.angle_beta   90.00
_cell.angle_gamma   90.00
#
_symmetry.space_group_name_H-M   'P 1'
#
loop_
_entity.id
_entity.type
_entity.pdbx_description
1 polymer ?
#
loop_
_entity_poly.entity_id
_entity_poly.type
_entity_poly.pdbx_seq_one_letter_code
_entity_poly.pdbx_strand_id
1 'polypeptide(L)'
;EVQEKLKNSDLDDKERIKLELEIEEVKKQEEEYQRKEKELDEKEKNEPWNVDTIGHEAFSKSRINKITDKKIEPPKLSEEEESKRMSDFFTKNDELLKAFGAIHGLEESEKYLLEYPHLASDFTASWLTIQALNLAMEFKDKEMCVMAEQCIIIQYLLELSKTLHALATNTNVIKNFFKKFRAADPSYAKMFRQEVDAFCDRLRKRGKDKRDAAIAEYETEEKAKRIAASPGGMDPQEVYESLPEVFLFFFFWIN
;
A
#
# COMPACT_ATOMS: atom_id res chain seq x y z
N GLU A 1 -70.71 13.76 -24.97
CA GLU A 1 -71.85 14.41 -24.31
C GLU A 1 -72.90 14.99 -25.27
N VAL A 2 -72.62 16.00 -26.11
CA VAL A 2 -73.66 16.61 -27.00
C VAL A 2 -74.19 15.63 -28.07
N GLN A 3 -73.31 14.81 -28.66
CA GLN A 3 -73.71 13.73 -29.58
C GLN A 3 -74.56 12.62 -28.93
N GLU A 4 -74.47 12.47 -27.61
CA GLU A 4 -75.24 11.49 -26.85
C GLU A 4 -76.63 12.04 -26.52
N LYS A 5 -76.71 13.34 -26.22
CA LYS A 5 -77.98 14.07 -26.09
C LYS A 5 -78.80 14.06 -27.40
N LEU A 6 -78.16 14.17 -28.57
CA LEU A 6 -78.83 14.11 -29.88
C LEU A 6 -79.46 12.73 -30.20
N LYS A 7 -78.99 11.65 -29.57
CA LYS A 7 -79.53 10.29 -29.74
C LYS A 7 -80.80 10.02 -28.93
N ASN A 8 -81.19 10.94 -28.05
CA ASN A 8 -82.40 10.80 -27.24
C ASN A 8 -83.66 11.07 -28.10
N SER A 9 -84.65 10.19 -28.03
CA SER A 9 -85.79 10.19 -28.96
C SER A 9 -86.90 11.21 -28.67
N ASP A 10 -86.87 11.88 -27.52
CA ASP A 10 -87.94 12.79 -27.02
C ASP A 10 -87.69 14.29 -27.27
N LEU A 11 -86.83 14.65 -28.23
CA LEU A 11 -86.42 16.05 -28.49
C LEU A 11 -87.26 16.73 -29.57
N ASP A 12 -87.68 17.98 -29.32
CA ASP A 12 -88.38 18.85 -30.29
C ASP A 12 -87.47 19.20 -31.49
N ASP A 13 -88.06 19.43 -32.66
CA ASP A 13 -87.32 19.66 -33.91
C ASP A 13 -86.38 20.88 -33.81
N LYS A 14 -86.76 21.90 -33.03
CA LYS A 14 -85.93 23.08 -32.77
C LYS A 14 -84.73 22.78 -31.87
N GLU A 15 -84.87 21.86 -30.92
CA GLU A 15 -83.80 21.45 -30.01
C GLU A 15 -82.78 20.56 -30.73
N ARG A 16 -83.24 19.71 -31.65
CA ARG A 16 -82.37 18.94 -32.55
C ARG A 16 -81.49 19.84 -33.41
N ILE A 17 -82.07 20.85 -34.06
CA ILE A 17 -81.32 21.82 -34.89
C ILE A 17 -80.30 22.60 -34.05
N LYS A 18 -80.65 22.99 -32.81
CA LYS A 18 -79.73 23.68 -31.90
C LYS A 18 -78.55 22.79 -31.48
N LEU A 19 -78.81 21.51 -31.15
CA LEU A 19 -77.78 20.55 -30.78
C LEU A 19 -76.87 20.18 -31.97
N GLU A 20 -77.41 20.13 -33.19
CA GLU A 20 -76.60 19.93 -34.40
C GLU A 20 -75.66 21.12 -34.67
N LEU A 21 -76.16 22.36 -34.50
CA LEU A 21 -75.31 23.56 -34.58
C LEU A 21 -74.23 23.58 -33.48
N GLU A 22 -74.56 23.15 -32.26
CA GLU A 22 -73.62 23.04 -31.14
C GLU A 22 -72.56 21.96 -31.41
N ILE A 23 -72.92 20.83 -32.03
CA ILE A 23 -71.97 19.80 -32.45
C ILE A 23 -71.02 20.33 -33.53
N GLU A 24 -71.54 21.09 -34.49
CA GLU A 24 -70.72 21.68 -35.55
C GLU A 24 -69.75 22.73 -34.99
N GLU A 25 -70.20 23.54 -34.03
CA GLU A 25 -69.34 24.50 -33.33
C GLU A 25 -68.28 23.82 -32.47
N VAL A 26 -68.63 22.76 -31.73
CA VAL A 26 -67.67 21.99 -30.93
C VAL A 26 -66.66 21.27 -31.80
N LYS A 27 -67.06 20.70 -32.94
CA LYS A 27 -66.11 20.10 -33.91
C LYS A 27 -65.14 21.12 -34.45
N LYS A 28 -65.62 22.32 -34.79
CA LYS A 28 -64.76 23.41 -35.25
C LYS A 28 -63.76 23.85 -34.17
N GLN A 29 -64.19 23.89 -32.90
CA GLN A 29 -63.30 24.14 -31.77
C GLN A 29 -62.28 23.02 -31.60
N GLU A 30 -62.68 21.76 -31.71
CA GLU A 30 -61.80 20.59 -31.64
C GLU A 30 -60.71 20.64 -32.72
N GLU A 31 -61.07 20.95 -33.97
CA GLU A 31 -60.11 21.12 -35.07
C GLU A 31 -59.13 22.27 -34.79
N GLU A 32 -59.60 23.37 -34.21
CA GLU A 32 -58.74 24.50 -33.83
C GLU A 32 -57.76 24.11 -32.70
N TYR A 33 -58.21 23.34 -31.70
CA TYR A 33 -57.35 22.84 -30.64
C TYR A 33 -56.33 21.84 -31.15
N GLN A 34 -56.71 20.91 -32.01
CA GLN A 34 -55.78 19.98 -32.65
C GLN A 34 -54.71 20.71 -33.49
N ARG A 35 -55.08 21.83 -34.13
CA ARG A 35 -54.10 22.67 -34.84
C ARG A 35 -53.13 23.35 -33.88
N LYS A 36 -53.64 23.88 -32.75
CA LYS A 36 -52.81 24.52 -31.70
C LYS A 36 -51.87 23.53 -31.02
N GLU A 37 -52.32 22.30 -30.79
CA GLU A 37 -51.51 21.21 -30.23
C GLU A 37 -50.34 20.87 -31.16
N LYS A 38 -50.58 20.73 -32.47
CA LYS A 38 -49.51 20.52 -33.47
C LYS A 38 -48.51 21.69 -33.51
N GLU A 39 -48.99 22.93 -33.36
CA GLU A 39 -48.12 24.11 -33.30
C GLU A 39 -47.25 24.11 -32.03
N LEU A 40 -47.77 23.62 -30.91
CA LEU A 40 -47.00 23.46 -29.67
C LEU A 40 -45.98 22.34 -29.78
N ASP A 41 -46.34 21.19 -30.35
CA ASP A 41 -45.40 20.08 -30.61
C ASP A 41 -44.23 20.52 -31.51
N GLU A 42 -44.51 21.34 -32.54
CA GLU A 42 -43.48 21.90 -33.41
C GLU A 42 -42.59 22.90 -32.67
N LYS A 43 -43.15 23.68 -31.72
CA LYS A 43 -42.38 24.57 -30.87
C LYS A 43 -41.48 23.78 -29.91
N GLU A 44 -41.99 22.78 -29.22
CA GLU A 44 -41.22 21.91 -28.31
C GLU A 44 -40.08 21.19 -29.05
N LYS A 45 -40.32 20.71 -30.28
CA LYS A 45 -39.25 20.12 -31.11
C LYS A 45 -38.18 21.11 -31.55
N ASN A 46 -38.56 22.38 -31.74
CA ASN A 46 -37.67 23.45 -32.15
C ASN A 46 -37.06 24.21 -30.96
N GLU A 47 -37.38 23.81 -29.72
CA GLU A 47 -36.82 24.45 -28.54
C GLU A 47 -35.30 24.25 -28.49
N PRO A 48 -34.54 25.32 -28.19
CA PRO A 48 -33.10 25.23 -28.08
C PRO A 48 -32.69 24.28 -26.93
N TRP A 49 -31.76 23.39 -27.22
CA TRP A 49 -31.15 22.52 -26.22
C TRP A 49 -30.46 23.34 -25.11
N ASN A 50 -31.04 23.27 -23.91
CA ASN A 50 -30.55 23.84 -22.67
C ASN A 50 -30.32 22.72 -21.63
N VAL A 51 -29.77 23.08 -20.47
CA VAL A 51 -29.43 22.11 -19.41
C VAL A 51 -30.63 21.28 -18.95
N ASP A 52 -31.83 21.83 -19.02
CA ASP A 52 -33.08 21.18 -18.59
C ASP A 52 -33.72 20.31 -19.69
N THR A 53 -33.36 20.51 -20.96
CA THR A 53 -33.85 19.73 -22.12
C THR A 53 -32.87 18.66 -22.59
N ILE A 54 -31.57 18.81 -22.33
CA ILE A 54 -30.53 17.85 -22.74
C ILE A 54 -30.53 16.58 -21.86
N GLY A 55 -30.88 16.69 -20.58
CA GLY A 55 -30.95 15.54 -19.70
C GLY A 55 -31.17 15.90 -18.24
N HIS A 56 -31.63 14.92 -17.47
CA HIS A 56 -31.82 15.05 -16.03
C HIS A 56 -30.74 14.26 -15.27
N GLU A 57 -30.40 14.72 -14.07
CA GLU A 57 -29.43 14.02 -13.22
C GLU A 57 -30.00 12.67 -12.76
N ALA A 58 -29.48 11.57 -13.30
CA ALA A 58 -29.95 10.22 -12.95
C ALA A 58 -29.43 9.74 -11.58
N PHE A 59 -28.24 10.18 -11.19
CA PHE A 59 -27.61 9.81 -9.92
C PHE A 59 -26.52 10.81 -9.55
N SER A 60 -26.62 11.40 -8.35
CA SER A 60 -25.61 12.29 -7.78
C SER A 60 -25.07 11.73 -6.47
N LYS A 61 -23.79 11.38 -6.44
CA LYS A 61 -23.12 10.98 -5.19
C LYS A 61 -21.69 11.47 -5.18
N SER A 62 -21.38 12.34 -4.23
CA SER A 62 -20.01 12.73 -3.91
C SER A 62 -19.51 11.96 -2.69
N ARG A 63 -18.24 11.55 -2.71
CA ARG A 63 -17.54 10.95 -1.57
C ARG A 63 -16.27 11.74 -1.31
N ILE A 64 -16.31 12.59 -0.28
CA ILE A 64 -15.15 13.33 0.18
C ILE A 64 -14.38 12.44 1.16
N ASN A 65 -13.13 12.12 0.82
CA ASN A 65 -12.26 11.34 1.68
C ASN A 65 -11.74 12.24 2.81
N LYS A 66 -12.55 12.46 3.86
CA LYS A 66 -12.15 13.25 5.03
C LYS A 66 -11.03 12.52 5.76
N ILE A 67 -9.92 13.20 5.99
CA ILE A 67 -8.89 12.75 6.93
C ILE A 67 -9.54 12.76 8.31
N THR A 68 -9.77 11.58 8.89
CA THR A 68 -10.39 11.45 10.22
C THR A 68 -9.31 11.38 11.29
N ASP A 69 -9.53 12.03 12.43
CA ASP A 69 -8.65 11.92 13.63
C ASP A 69 -8.63 10.53 14.27
N LYS A 70 -9.45 9.59 13.77
CA LYS A 70 -9.41 8.19 14.18
C LYS A 70 -8.12 7.57 13.66
N LYS A 71 -7.25 7.11 14.57
CA LYS A 71 -6.16 6.19 14.26
C LYS A 71 -6.71 5.07 13.37
N ILE A 72 -6.12 4.92 12.19
CA ILE A 72 -6.32 3.73 11.35
C ILE A 72 -5.73 2.59 12.17
N GLU A 73 -6.56 1.87 12.91
CA GLU A 73 -6.12 0.63 13.54
C GLU A 73 -5.81 -0.35 12.41
N PRO A 74 -4.59 -0.92 12.36
CA PRO A 74 -4.34 -2.01 11.43
C PRO A 74 -5.39 -3.09 11.70
N PRO A 75 -5.95 -3.70 10.65
CA PRO A 75 -6.87 -4.81 10.83
C PRO A 75 -6.16 -5.85 11.71
N LYS A 76 -6.79 -6.24 12.82
CA LYS A 76 -6.28 -7.30 13.71
C LYS A 76 -6.36 -8.63 12.97
N LEU A 77 -5.41 -8.88 12.09
CA LEU A 77 -5.20 -10.18 11.44
C LEU A 77 -4.50 -11.12 12.43
N SER A 78 -4.63 -12.43 12.21
CA SER A 78 -3.82 -13.38 12.97
C SER A 78 -2.33 -13.26 12.57
N GLU A 79 -1.42 -13.64 13.48
CA GLU A 79 0.03 -13.60 13.21
C GLU A 79 0.42 -14.42 11.96
N GLU A 80 -0.31 -15.51 11.67
CA GLU A 80 -0.08 -16.33 10.48
C GLU A 80 -0.45 -15.61 9.19
N GLU A 81 -1.56 -14.87 9.17
CA GLU A 81 -2.02 -14.14 8.00
C GLU A 81 -1.12 -12.93 7.70
N GLU A 82 -0.63 -12.25 8.75
CA GLU A 82 0.36 -11.18 8.60
C GLU A 82 1.70 -11.70 8.07
N SER A 83 2.15 -12.85 8.56
CA SER A 83 3.37 -13.51 8.08
C SER A 83 3.26 -13.88 6.60
N LYS A 84 2.11 -14.41 6.17
CA LYS A 84 1.86 -14.72 4.76
C LYS A 84 1.85 -13.45 3.91
N ARG A 85 1.19 -12.39 4.37
CA ARG A 85 1.16 -11.10 3.68
C ARG A 85 2.56 -10.49 3.54
N MET A 86 3.39 -10.62 4.56
CA MET A 86 4.78 -10.17 4.53
C MET A 86 5.59 -10.96 3.51
N SER A 87 5.47 -12.30 3.49
CA SER A 87 6.14 -13.16 2.50
C SER A 87 5.70 -12.86 1.06
N ASP A 88 4.40 -12.69 0.83
CA ASP A 88 3.86 -12.30 -0.47
C ASP A 88 4.35 -10.91 -0.89
N PHE A 89 4.50 -9.97 0.05
CA PHE A 89 5.04 -8.64 -0.23
C PHE A 89 6.51 -8.71 -0.62
N PHE A 90 7.31 -9.51 0.08
CA PHE A 90 8.74 -9.70 -0.20
C PHE A 90 8.94 -10.29 -1.59
N THR A 91 8.22 -11.36 -1.91
CA THR A 91 8.34 -12.04 -3.22
C THR A 91 7.89 -11.16 -4.38
N LYS A 92 6.77 -10.44 -4.24
CA LYS A 92 6.24 -9.58 -5.32
C LYS A 92 7.10 -8.35 -5.58
N ASN A 93 7.77 -7.81 -4.55
CA ASN A 93 8.50 -6.56 -4.65
C ASN A 93 10.02 -6.74 -4.50
N ASP A 94 10.55 -7.96 -4.57
CA ASP A 94 11.96 -8.25 -4.28
C ASP A 94 12.93 -7.39 -5.11
N GLU A 95 12.69 -7.26 -6.43
CA GLU A 95 13.50 -6.43 -7.31
C GLU A 95 13.40 -4.94 -6.96
N LEU A 96 12.18 -4.47 -6.65
CA LEU A 96 11.95 -3.07 -6.29
C LEU A 96 12.60 -2.72 -4.94
N LEU A 97 12.57 -3.65 -4.00
CA LEU A 97 13.16 -3.52 -2.67
C LEU A 97 14.69 -3.53 -2.73
N LYS A 98 15.28 -4.40 -3.56
CA LYS A 98 16.72 -4.40 -3.84
C LYS A 98 17.17 -3.10 -4.48
N ALA A 99 16.46 -2.63 -5.50
CA ALA A 99 16.77 -1.37 -6.16
C ALA A 99 16.67 -0.20 -5.18
N PHE A 100 15.61 -0.13 -4.37
CA PHE A 100 15.47 0.91 -3.34
C PHE A 100 16.61 0.85 -2.32
N GLY A 101 16.95 -0.33 -1.82
CA GLY A 101 18.02 -0.53 -0.83
C GLY A 101 19.42 -0.18 -1.35
N ALA A 102 19.62 -0.14 -2.67
CA ALA A 102 20.88 0.25 -3.30
C ALA A 102 20.97 1.75 -3.61
N ILE A 103 19.87 2.49 -3.52
CA ILE A 103 19.87 3.94 -3.72
C ILE A 103 20.62 4.62 -2.58
N HIS A 104 21.38 5.66 -2.91
CA HIS A 104 21.99 6.55 -1.94
C HIS A 104 21.54 7.99 -2.18
N GLY A 105 21.23 8.70 -1.10
CA GLY A 105 20.80 10.10 -1.14
C GLY A 105 19.28 10.29 -1.19
N LEU A 106 18.84 11.41 -0.62
CA LEU A 106 17.42 11.70 -0.36
C LEU A 106 16.62 12.01 -1.64
N GLU A 107 17.24 12.56 -2.67
CA GLU A 107 16.54 12.96 -3.90
C GLU A 107 16.09 11.75 -4.73
N GLU A 108 16.99 10.81 -4.95
CA GLU A 108 16.66 9.57 -5.65
C GLU A 108 15.70 8.69 -4.82
N SER A 109 15.87 8.66 -3.48
CA SER A 109 14.91 7.99 -2.59
C SER A 109 13.51 8.61 -2.68
N GLU A 110 13.39 9.95 -2.74
CA GLU A 110 12.09 10.60 -2.91
C GLU A 110 11.46 10.21 -4.24
N LYS A 111 12.20 10.33 -5.34
CA LYS A 111 11.71 10.03 -6.68
C LYS A 111 11.20 8.59 -6.77
N TYR A 112 11.97 7.66 -6.23
CA TYR A 112 11.63 6.23 -6.24
C TYR A 112 10.38 5.92 -5.40
N LEU A 113 10.24 6.53 -4.21
CA LEU A 113 9.06 6.35 -3.37
C LEU A 113 7.80 7.03 -3.94
N LEU A 114 7.96 8.08 -4.77
CA LEU A 114 6.84 8.68 -5.49
C LEU A 114 6.38 7.83 -6.67
N GLU A 115 7.29 7.10 -7.32
CA GLU A 115 6.97 6.14 -8.37
C GLU A 115 6.34 4.86 -7.82
N TYR A 116 6.84 4.40 -6.67
CA TYR A 116 6.36 3.19 -5.98
C TYR A 116 5.92 3.46 -4.53
N PRO A 117 4.79 4.18 -4.30
CA PRO A 117 4.37 4.59 -2.96
C PRO A 117 4.03 3.43 -2.03
N HIS A 118 3.69 2.25 -2.56
CA HIS A 118 3.40 1.06 -1.76
C HIS A 118 4.62 0.53 -1.00
N LEU A 119 5.83 0.94 -1.38
CA LEU A 119 7.06 0.61 -0.66
C LEU A 119 7.18 1.37 0.67
N ALA A 120 6.43 2.45 0.88
CA ALA A 120 6.36 3.13 2.18
C ALA A 120 5.51 2.33 3.19
N SER A 121 5.99 1.15 3.58
CA SER A 121 5.31 0.21 4.49
C SER A 121 6.27 -0.38 5.52
N ASP A 122 5.73 -0.87 6.63
CA ASP A 122 6.51 -1.58 7.67
C ASP A 122 7.20 -2.84 7.10
N PHE A 123 6.59 -3.51 6.12
CA PHE A 123 7.19 -4.68 5.47
C PHE A 123 8.51 -4.35 4.75
N THR A 124 8.58 -3.19 4.09
CA THR A 124 9.81 -2.72 3.46
C THR A 124 10.92 -2.51 4.50
N ALA A 125 10.60 -1.89 5.65
CA ALA A 125 11.57 -1.69 6.73
C ALA A 125 12.10 -3.04 7.27
N SER A 126 11.22 -4.02 7.45
CA SER A 126 11.59 -5.38 7.87
C SER A 126 12.47 -6.08 6.84
N TRP A 127 12.13 -6.02 5.56
CA TRP A 127 12.92 -6.61 4.48
C TRP A 127 14.32 -6.00 4.42
N LEU A 128 14.43 -4.66 4.43
CA LEU A 128 15.72 -3.97 4.38
C LEU A 128 16.59 -4.31 5.59
N THR A 129 16.00 -4.46 6.78
CA THR A 129 16.71 -4.86 7.99
C THR A 129 17.29 -6.27 7.86
N ILE A 130 16.50 -7.23 7.35
CA ILE A 130 16.95 -8.61 7.15
C ILE A 130 18.09 -8.65 6.13
N GLN A 131 17.92 -7.96 5.01
CA GLN A 131 18.95 -7.94 3.98
C GLN A 131 20.22 -7.23 4.46
N ALA A 132 20.10 -6.18 5.30
CA ALA A 132 21.28 -5.47 5.80
C ALA A 132 22.05 -6.37 6.77
N LEU A 133 21.34 -7.19 7.55
CA LEU A 133 21.95 -8.22 8.37
C LEU A 133 22.66 -9.30 7.52
N ASN A 134 22.09 -9.71 6.39
CA ASN A 134 22.75 -10.64 5.46
C ASN A 134 24.05 -10.04 4.90
N LEU A 135 24.03 -8.76 4.47
CA LEU A 135 25.25 -8.07 4.00
C LEU A 135 26.30 -7.92 5.12
N ALA A 136 25.88 -7.70 6.36
CA ALA A 136 26.77 -7.70 7.53
C ALA A 136 27.44 -9.08 7.71
N MET A 137 26.67 -10.16 7.54
CA MET A 137 27.14 -11.55 7.49
C MET A 137 27.90 -11.92 6.21
N GLU A 138 28.10 -11.00 5.27
CA GLU A 138 28.95 -11.16 4.08
C GLU A 138 30.18 -10.24 4.10
N PHE A 139 30.41 -9.48 5.18
CA PHE A 139 31.44 -8.42 5.26
C PHE A 139 31.27 -7.29 4.23
N LYS A 140 30.07 -7.10 3.65
CA LYS A 140 29.77 -6.02 2.70
C LYS A 140 29.32 -4.77 3.43
N ASP A 141 30.24 -4.16 4.19
CA ASP A 141 29.92 -3.06 5.11
C ASP A 141 29.34 -1.82 4.40
N LYS A 142 29.90 -1.45 3.24
CA LYS A 142 29.43 -0.28 2.47
C LYS A 142 27.98 -0.44 2.00
N GLU A 143 27.67 -1.59 1.39
CA GLU A 143 26.32 -1.90 0.90
C GLU A 143 25.33 -2.03 2.07
N MET A 144 25.75 -2.65 3.18
CA MET A 144 24.98 -2.70 4.41
C MET A 144 24.61 -1.30 4.90
N CYS A 145 25.57 -0.36 4.96
CA CYS A 145 25.31 1.00 5.42
C CYS A 145 24.33 1.76 4.52
N VAL A 146 24.44 1.61 3.20
CA VAL A 146 23.50 2.23 2.25
C VAL A 146 22.09 1.68 2.46
N MET A 147 21.95 0.36 2.61
CA MET A 147 20.63 -0.25 2.82
C MET A 147 20.05 0.06 4.20
N ALA A 148 20.91 0.22 5.21
CA ALA A 148 20.54 0.68 6.54
C ALA A 148 20.02 2.12 6.50
N GLU A 149 20.66 3.02 5.75
CA GLU A 149 20.18 4.40 5.53
C GLU A 149 18.75 4.41 4.95
N GLN A 150 18.51 3.63 3.90
CA GLN A 150 17.18 3.51 3.28
C GLN A 150 16.14 2.92 4.23
N CYS A 151 16.55 1.98 5.09
CA CYS A 151 15.68 1.44 6.13
C CYS A 151 15.25 2.53 7.14
N ILE A 152 16.19 3.35 7.61
CA ILE A 152 15.89 4.46 8.55
C ILE A 152 15.00 5.51 7.89
N ILE A 153 15.21 5.83 6.60
CA ILE A 153 14.34 6.75 5.84
C ILE A 153 12.88 6.26 5.87
N ILE A 154 12.64 4.97 5.62
CA ILE A 154 11.28 4.40 5.68
C ILE A 154 10.72 4.44 7.10
N GLN A 155 11.52 4.12 8.12
CA GLN A 155 11.09 4.19 9.52
C GLN A 155 10.65 5.60 9.92
N TYR A 156 11.42 6.61 9.56
CA TYR A 156 11.10 8.02 9.81
C TYR A 156 9.84 8.46 9.07
N LEU A 157 9.68 8.03 7.81
CA LEU A 157 8.47 8.30 7.03
C LEU A 157 7.23 7.69 7.69
N LEU A 158 7.32 6.45 8.16
CA LEU A 158 6.24 5.76 8.87
C LEU A 158 5.92 6.43 10.21
N GLU A 159 6.94 6.90 10.94
CA GLU A 159 6.77 7.64 12.19
C GLU A 159 6.04 8.97 11.95
N LEU A 160 6.47 9.76 10.95
CA LEU A 160 5.77 10.99 10.56
C LEU A 160 4.32 10.71 10.17
N SER A 161 4.08 9.62 9.43
CA SER A 161 2.74 9.21 9.02
C SER A 161 1.83 8.93 10.23
N LYS A 162 2.37 8.29 11.27
CA LYS A 162 1.66 8.03 12.53
C LYS A 162 1.30 9.33 13.25
N THR A 163 2.21 10.31 13.28
CA THR A 163 1.97 11.63 13.88
C THR A 163 0.91 12.44 13.13
N LEU A 164 0.89 12.35 11.79
CA LEU A 164 -0.07 13.06 10.94
C LEU A 164 -1.43 12.36 10.80
N HIS A 165 -1.60 11.17 11.39
CA HIS A 165 -2.77 10.31 11.20
C HIS A 165 -3.12 10.08 9.72
N ALA A 166 -2.08 10.03 8.88
CA ALA A 166 -2.18 9.82 7.45
C ALA A 166 -1.60 8.44 7.07
N LEU A 167 -1.82 8.01 5.83
CA LEU A 167 -1.18 6.83 5.28
C LEU A 167 0.19 7.20 4.70
N ALA A 168 1.22 6.41 5.01
CA ALA A 168 2.59 6.65 4.57
C ALA A 168 2.73 6.50 3.05
N THR A 169 1.86 5.70 2.44
CA THR A 169 1.75 5.50 1.00
C THR A 169 1.12 6.68 0.26
N ASN A 170 0.62 7.70 0.98
CA ASN A 170 0.09 8.90 0.36
C ASN A 170 1.25 9.76 -0.18
N THR A 171 1.26 10.00 -1.50
CA THR A 171 2.31 10.77 -2.17
C THR A 171 2.48 12.18 -1.61
N ASN A 172 1.44 12.81 -1.09
CA ASN A 172 1.56 14.12 -0.43
C ASN A 172 2.31 14.04 0.91
N VAL A 173 2.14 12.94 1.66
CA VAL A 173 2.90 12.70 2.90
C VAL A 173 4.36 12.47 2.58
N ILE A 174 4.66 11.67 1.55
CA ILE A 174 6.03 11.41 1.06
C ILE A 174 6.70 12.72 0.64
N LYS A 175 6.06 13.54 -0.22
CA LYS A 175 6.59 14.85 -0.63
C LYS A 175 6.84 15.77 0.56
N ASN A 176 5.90 15.82 1.51
CA ASN A 176 6.02 16.67 2.69
C ASN A 176 7.15 16.21 3.63
N PHE A 177 7.34 14.88 3.76
CA PHE A 177 8.45 14.30 4.50
C PHE A 177 9.79 14.78 3.93
N PHE A 178 10.07 14.54 2.65
CA PHE A 178 11.33 14.92 2.04
C PHE A 178 11.53 16.44 1.98
N LYS A 179 10.46 17.21 1.75
CA LYS A 179 10.50 18.68 1.83
C LYS A 179 10.94 19.16 3.21
N LYS A 180 10.35 18.62 4.28
CA LYS A 180 10.73 18.97 5.66
C LYS A 180 12.12 18.48 6.01
N PHE A 181 12.50 17.30 5.54
CA PHE A 181 13.81 16.72 5.78
C PHE A 181 14.92 17.60 5.19
N ARG A 182 14.74 18.11 3.96
CA ARG A 182 15.69 19.06 3.34
C ARG A 182 15.74 20.42 4.02
N ALA A 183 14.59 20.89 4.49
CA ALA A 183 14.48 22.17 5.19
C ALA A 183 14.86 22.08 6.68
N ALA A 184 15.20 20.90 7.17
CA ALA A 184 15.51 20.68 8.57
C ALA A 184 16.87 21.29 8.95
N ASP A 185 16.96 21.76 10.19
CA ASP A 185 18.21 22.32 10.71
C ASP A 185 19.37 21.32 10.62
N PRO A 186 20.62 21.79 10.46
CA PRO A 186 21.80 20.92 10.42
C PRO A 186 21.92 19.98 11.63
N SER A 187 21.36 20.36 12.78
CA SER A 187 21.28 19.51 13.98
C SER A 187 20.43 18.26 13.74
N TYR A 188 19.29 18.39 13.04
CA TYR A 188 18.42 17.26 12.71
C TYR A 188 19.10 16.30 11.72
N ALA A 189 19.76 16.84 10.69
CA ALA A 189 20.55 16.03 9.76
C ALA A 189 21.69 15.27 10.45
N LYS A 190 22.30 15.87 11.48
CA LYS A 190 23.30 15.18 12.31
C LYS A 190 22.69 14.04 13.14
N MET A 191 21.54 14.26 13.76
CA MET A 191 20.84 13.20 14.51
C MET A 191 20.48 12.02 13.60
N PHE A 192 19.97 12.29 12.40
CA PHE A 192 19.69 11.25 11.41
C PHE A 192 20.94 10.42 11.08
N ARG A 193 22.07 11.09 10.78
CA ARG A 193 23.34 10.38 10.49
C ARG A 193 23.80 9.52 11.67
N GLN A 194 23.69 10.05 12.90
CA GLN A 194 24.04 9.30 14.11
C GLN A 194 23.16 8.07 14.31
N GLU A 195 21.87 8.15 13.97
CA GLU A 195 20.98 7.00 14.04
C GLU A 195 21.30 5.95 12.97
N VAL A 196 21.63 6.37 11.74
CA VAL A 196 22.10 5.47 10.69
C VAL A 196 23.38 4.77 11.12
N ASP A 197 24.37 5.51 11.64
CA ASP A 197 25.64 4.95 12.13
C ASP A 197 25.40 3.95 13.27
N ALA A 198 24.57 4.33 14.25
CA ALA A 198 24.21 3.46 15.36
C ALA A 198 23.48 2.20 14.89
N PHE A 199 22.64 2.29 13.85
CA PHE A 199 21.97 1.13 13.27
C PHE A 199 22.97 0.21 12.54
N CYS A 200 23.92 0.79 11.80
CA CYS A 200 25.01 0.05 11.16
C CYS A 200 25.85 -0.69 12.20
N ASP A 201 26.21 -0.06 13.32
CA ASP A 201 26.95 -0.71 14.40
C ASP A 201 26.20 -1.88 15.03
N ARG A 202 24.88 -1.73 15.23
CA ARG A 202 24.03 -2.84 15.69
C ARG A 202 24.02 -3.99 14.69
N LEU A 203 23.94 -3.69 13.40
CA LEU A 203 23.98 -4.70 12.33
C LEU A 203 25.34 -5.42 12.27
N ARG A 204 26.45 -4.69 12.38
CA ARG A 204 27.81 -5.27 12.45
C ARG A 204 27.94 -6.24 13.61
N LYS A 205 27.54 -5.81 14.81
CA LYS A 205 27.59 -6.65 16.01
C LYS A 205 26.73 -7.89 15.83
N ARG A 206 25.47 -7.73 15.41
CA ARG A 206 24.54 -8.85 15.22
C ARG A 206 24.99 -9.82 14.12
N GLY A 207 25.59 -9.29 13.04
CA GLY A 207 26.17 -10.08 11.97
C GLY A 207 27.36 -10.90 12.43
N LYS A 208 28.23 -10.32 13.26
CA LYS A 208 29.33 -11.03 13.92
C LYS A 208 28.81 -12.12 14.86
N ASP A 209 27.90 -11.79 15.77
CA ASP A 209 27.35 -12.75 16.73
C ASP A 209 26.70 -13.95 16.03
N LYS A 210 25.97 -13.73 14.93
CA LYS A 210 25.38 -14.82 14.13
C LYS A 210 26.41 -15.72 13.45
N ARG A 211 27.51 -15.14 12.97
CA ARG A 211 28.61 -15.90 12.36
C ARG A 211 29.36 -16.73 13.40
N ASP A 212 29.70 -16.11 14.52
CA ASP A 212 30.40 -16.77 15.62
C ASP A 212 29.55 -17.94 16.15
N ALA A 213 28.21 -17.77 16.24
CA ALA A 213 27.29 -18.85 16.58
C ALA A 213 27.29 -20.00 15.55
N ALA A 214 27.26 -19.69 14.24
CA ALA A 214 27.29 -20.70 13.19
C ALA A 214 28.63 -21.47 13.15
N ILE A 215 29.74 -20.81 13.42
CA ILE A 215 31.07 -21.45 13.54
C ILE A 215 31.10 -22.36 14.78
N ALA A 216 30.62 -21.87 15.93
CA ALA A 216 30.58 -22.66 17.16
C ALA A 216 29.71 -23.91 17.01
N GLU A 217 28.54 -23.82 16.35
CA GLU A 217 27.67 -24.96 16.07
C GLU A 217 28.39 -26.01 15.21
N TYR A 218 29.04 -25.56 14.13
CA TYR A 218 29.86 -26.44 13.28
C TYR A 218 31.00 -27.12 14.04
N GLU A 219 31.72 -26.39 14.89
CA GLU A 219 32.78 -26.95 15.74
C GLU A 219 32.24 -27.99 16.74
N THR A 220 31.05 -27.77 17.32
CA THR A 220 30.42 -28.75 18.21
C THR A 220 29.98 -30.02 17.49
N GLU A 221 29.47 -29.91 16.26
CA GLU A 221 29.10 -31.07 15.44
C GLU A 221 30.33 -31.87 15.01
N GLU A 222 31.40 -31.20 14.58
CA GLU A 222 32.67 -31.87 14.23
C GLU A 222 33.29 -32.52 15.47
N LYS A 223 33.30 -31.84 16.62
CA LYS A 223 33.72 -32.42 17.89
C LYS A 223 32.92 -33.67 18.24
N ALA A 224 31.59 -33.63 18.09
CA ALA A 224 30.73 -34.78 18.32
C ALA A 224 31.06 -35.95 17.36
N LYS A 225 31.34 -35.68 16.07
CA LYS A 225 31.79 -36.69 15.11
C LYS A 225 33.14 -37.30 15.50
N ARG A 226 34.11 -36.48 15.94
CA ARG A 226 35.42 -36.96 16.42
C ARG A 226 35.30 -37.85 17.64
N ILE A 227 34.46 -37.46 18.60
CA ILE A 227 34.15 -38.26 19.79
C ILE A 227 33.48 -39.59 19.40
N ALA A 228 32.52 -39.57 18.47
CA ALA A 228 31.82 -40.77 18.02
C ALA A 228 32.70 -41.73 17.22
N ALA A 229 33.69 -41.22 16.49
CA ALA A 229 34.68 -42.02 15.75
C ALA A 229 35.80 -42.58 16.66
N SER A 230 35.91 -42.09 17.90
CA SER A 230 36.93 -42.51 18.84
C SER A 230 36.49 -43.75 19.64
N PRO A 231 37.30 -44.82 19.73
CA PRO A 231 36.95 -46.08 20.42
C PRO A 231 36.61 -45.94 21.92
N GLY A 232 36.86 -44.77 22.53
CA GLY A 232 36.63 -44.50 23.95
C GLY A 232 35.63 -43.39 24.26
N GLY A 233 34.94 -42.83 23.27
CA GLY A 233 33.95 -41.75 23.51
C GLY A 233 34.55 -40.46 24.08
N MET A 234 35.87 -40.27 23.93
CA MET A 234 36.58 -39.02 24.25
C MET A 234 37.19 -38.45 22.98
N ASP A 235 37.22 -37.12 22.88
CA ASP A 235 37.87 -36.43 21.76
C ASP A 235 39.39 -36.64 21.86
N PRO A 236 40.04 -37.27 20.86
CA PRO A 236 41.48 -37.49 20.87
C PRO A 236 42.29 -36.19 21.06
N GLN A 237 41.74 -35.06 20.62
CA GLN A 237 42.42 -33.77 20.72
C GLN A 237 42.40 -33.19 22.14
N GLU A 238 41.29 -33.35 22.88
CA GLU A 238 41.21 -32.93 24.29
C GLU A 238 42.09 -33.80 25.19
N VAL A 239 42.21 -35.09 24.85
CA VAL A 239 43.13 -35.99 25.54
C VAL A 239 44.58 -35.53 25.33
N TYR A 240 44.96 -35.20 24.09
CA TYR A 240 46.31 -34.72 23.79
C TYR A 240 46.65 -33.39 24.47
N GLU A 241 45.71 -32.44 24.53
CA GLU A 241 45.93 -31.13 25.16
C GLU A 241 45.94 -31.19 26.70
N SER A 242 45.33 -32.21 27.30
CA SER A 242 45.34 -32.44 28.75
C SER A 242 46.50 -33.33 29.22
N LEU A 243 47.31 -33.85 28.31
CA LEU A 243 48.48 -34.67 28.65
C LEU A 243 49.60 -33.80 29.27
N PRO A 244 50.19 -34.21 30.40
CA PRO A 244 51.38 -33.56 30.95
C PRO A 244 52.57 -33.61 29.98
N GLU A 245 53.40 -32.57 29.92
CA GLU A 245 54.53 -32.44 28.97
C GLU A 245 55.49 -33.63 28.94
N VAL A 246 55.68 -34.31 30.07
CA VAL A 246 56.50 -35.52 30.19
C VAL A 246 56.01 -36.71 29.34
N PHE A 247 54.71 -36.76 29.01
CA PHE A 247 54.13 -37.81 28.17
C PHE A 247 54.10 -37.46 26.68
N LEU A 248 54.17 -36.16 26.32
CA LEU A 248 54.25 -35.71 24.93
C LEU A 248 55.57 -36.16 24.25
N PHE A 249 56.67 -36.16 25.00
CA PHE A 249 57.98 -36.62 24.51
C PHE A 249 58.05 -38.12 24.20
N PHE A 250 57.26 -38.94 24.90
CA PHE A 250 57.25 -40.40 24.71
C PHE A 250 56.53 -40.81 23.42
N PHE A 251 55.51 -40.05 23.02
CA PHE A 251 54.72 -40.34 21.81
C PHE A 251 55.50 -40.06 20.51
N PHE A 252 56.45 -39.12 20.56
CA PHE A 252 57.31 -38.74 19.43
C PHE A 252 58.49 -39.71 19.22
N TRP A 253 58.80 -40.57 20.20
CA TRP A 253 59.91 -41.53 20.12
C TRP A 253 59.47 -42.96 19.75
N ILE A 254 58.15 -43.22 19.76
CA ILE A 254 57.54 -44.53 19.49
C ILE A 254 56.89 -44.61 18.09
N ASN A 255 56.76 -43.48 17.37
CA ASN A 255 56.47 -43.43 15.93
C ASN A 255 57.75 -43.14 15.14
#